data_AF-A0A443YK76-F1
#
_entry.id   AF-A0A443YK76-F1
#
_cell.length_a   1.000
_cell.length_b   1.000
_cell.length_c   1.000
_cell.angle_alpha   90.00
_cell.angle_beta   90.00
_cell.angle_gamma   90.00
#
_symmetry.space_group_name_H-M   'P 1'
#
loop_
_entity.id
_entity.type
_entity.pdbx_description
1 polymer ?
#
loop_
_entity_poly.entity_id
_entity_poly.type
_entity_poly.pdbx_seq_one_letter_code
_entity_poly.pdbx_strand_id
1 'polypeptide(L)'
;MQIFKYIDGTTHAAQQVNHNGQVYPASYLTRRTAESEAAWIERMAVIGVTPVKYEPWTGDPNTQSKGDPVETLTDGWLVIGYPNTTDKTPYYNKATRETMYVAEGQTVPDTYTALEPTYGTYSVWDDSAGAWEFDTERKAVNVRAERDGLMAASDAKVLQLERQIRLASVAGEDTTALSATLVQWDTYREGLCDVPEQAGFPGAVEWPVEPVSE
;
A
#
# COMPACT_ATOMS: atom_id res chain seq x y z
N MET A 1 -17.14 9.85 -16.71
CA MET A 1 -16.37 10.45 -15.60
C MET A 1 -16.45 11.97 -15.74
N GLN A 2 -17.31 12.62 -14.98
CA GLN A 2 -17.49 14.08 -15.00
C GLN A 2 -16.69 14.67 -13.84
N ILE A 3 -15.79 15.62 -14.12
CA ILE A 3 -14.95 16.25 -13.09
C ILE A 3 -15.54 17.62 -12.78
N PHE A 4 -15.98 17.81 -11.54
CA PHE A 4 -16.28 19.14 -10.99
C PHE A 4 -15.07 19.61 -10.19
N LYS A 5 -14.60 20.82 -10.46
CA LYS A 5 -13.62 21.50 -9.60
C LYS A 5 -14.26 22.79 -9.08
N TYR A 6 -14.73 22.77 -7.83
CA TYR A 6 -15.00 24.00 -7.11
C TYR A 6 -13.64 24.54 -6.66
N ILE A 7 -13.17 25.61 -7.31
CA ILE A 7 -11.99 26.32 -6.87
C ILE A 7 -12.45 27.29 -5.78
N ASP A 8 -12.21 26.89 -4.53
CA ASP A 8 -12.04 27.80 -3.39
C ASP A 8 -13.28 28.45 -2.76
N GLY A 9 -14.36 27.69 -2.53
CA GLY A 9 -15.41 28.09 -1.57
C GLY A 9 -16.19 29.38 -1.86
N THR A 10 -16.03 29.98 -3.05
CA THR A 10 -16.73 31.22 -3.46
C THR A 10 -17.40 31.06 -4.83
N THR A 11 -18.57 31.68 -4.98
CA THR A 11 -19.63 31.34 -5.95
C THR A 11 -19.43 31.76 -7.42
N HIS A 12 -18.25 32.20 -7.86
CA HIS A 12 -18.18 33.02 -9.09
C HIS A 12 -17.30 32.53 -10.25
N ALA A 13 -16.71 31.33 -10.21
CA ALA A 13 -16.02 30.79 -11.39
C ALA A 13 -15.98 29.25 -11.45
N ALA A 14 -17.07 28.63 -11.93
CA ALA A 14 -17.08 27.22 -12.28
C ALA A 14 -17.16 27.05 -13.81
N GLN A 15 -16.25 26.26 -14.39
CA GLN A 15 -16.41 25.71 -15.74
C GLN A 15 -16.79 24.24 -15.59
N GLN A 16 -17.89 23.83 -16.23
CA GLN A 16 -18.34 22.43 -16.22
C GLN A 16 -18.31 21.87 -17.64
N VAL A 17 -17.90 20.60 -17.76
CA VAL A 17 -17.84 19.86 -19.01
C VAL A 17 -18.78 18.66 -18.91
N ASN A 18 -19.68 18.46 -19.88
CA ASN A 18 -20.56 17.28 -19.90
C ASN A 18 -19.80 16.01 -20.36
N HIS A 19 -20.51 14.87 -20.37
CA HIS A 19 -19.95 13.57 -20.78
C HIS A 19 -19.50 13.51 -22.26
N ASN A 20 -19.83 14.53 -23.06
CA ASN A 20 -19.44 14.68 -24.46
C ASN A 20 -18.31 15.71 -24.65
N GLY A 21 -17.71 16.23 -23.57
CA GLY A 21 -16.62 17.22 -23.66
C GLY A 21 -17.08 18.66 -23.89
N GLN A 22 -18.38 18.95 -23.80
CA GLN A 22 -18.94 20.28 -24.07
C GLN A 22 -18.89 21.16 -22.82
N VAL A 23 -18.28 22.34 -22.94
CA VAL A 23 -18.08 23.30 -21.85
C VAL A 23 -19.28 24.24 -21.73
N TYR A 24 -19.83 24.37 -20.53
CA TYR A 24 -20.94 25.29 -20.24
C TYR A 24 -20.48 26.53 -19.46
N PRO A 25 -20.97 27.73 -19.81
CA PRO A 25 -20.64 28.96 -19.10
C PRO A 25 -21.12 28.97 -17.65
N ALA A 26 -20.33 29.57 -16.75
CA ALA A 26 -20.65 29.72 -15.32
C ALA A 26 -22.02 30.37 -15.05
N SER A 27 -22.51 31.21 -15.96
CA SER A 27 -23.83 31.85 -15.85
C SER A 27 -24.99 30.86 -15.84
N TYR A 28 -24.85 29.68 -16.46
CA TYR A 28 -25.86 28.63 -16.39
C TYR A 28 -25.85 27.91 -15.04
N LEU A 29 -24.67 27.78 -14.44
CA LEU A 29 -24.41 26.98 -13.23
C LEU A 29 -24.71 27.73 -11.92
N THR A 30 -24.95 29.04 -12.00
CA THR A 30 -25.28 29.85 -10.81
C THR A 30 -26.75 29.71 -10.42
N ARG A 31 -26.99 29.35 -9.15
CA ARG A 31 -28.32 29.42 -8.52
C ARG A 31 -28.65 30.90 -8.29
N ARG A 32 -29.74 31.40 -8.88
CA ARG A 32 -30.21 32.77 -8.57
C ARG A 32 -30.93 32.75 -7.23
N THR A 33 -30.81 33.83 -6.48
CA THR A 33 -31.36 33.98 -5.11
C THR A 33 -32.88 33.84 -5.00
N ALA A 34 -33.61 33.77 -6.13
CA ALA A 34 -35.06 33.62 -6.18
C ALA A 34 -35.53 32.28 -6.79
N GLU A 35 -34.63 31.38 -7.20
CA GLU A 35 -34.97 30.11 -7.85
C GLU A 35 -35.01 28.96 -6.84
N SER A 36 -36.07 28.14 -6.89
CA SER A 36 -36.17 26.91 -6.10
C SER A 36 -35.23 25.83 -6.66
N GLU A 37 -34.86 24.85 -5.84
CA GLU A 37 -34.01 23.73 -6.29
C GLU A 37 -34.62 22.95 -7.45
N ALA A 38 -35.93 22.68 -7.40
CA ALA A 38 -36.63 22.00 -8.47
C ALA A 38 -36.55 22.76 -9.81
N ALA A 39 -36.77 24.09 -9.78
CA ALA A 39 -36.68 24.93 -10.97
C ALA A 39 -35.25 24.97 -11.53
N TRP A 40 -34.24 24.97 -10.64
CA TRP A 40 -32.84 24.93 -11.04
C TRP A 40 -32.46 23.59 -11.68
N ILE A 41 -32.91 22.46 -11.13
CA ILE A 41 -32.68 21.11 -11.67
C ILE A 41 -33.31 20.96 -13.05
N GLU A 42 -34.56 21.40 -13.23
CA GLU A 42 -35.23 21.38 -14.53
C GLU A 42 -34.46 22.21 -15.57
N ARG A 43 -33.94 23.39 -15.19
CA ARG A 43 -33.10 24.21 -16.04
C ARG A 43 -31.79 23.53 -16.44
N MET A 44 -31.16 22.80 -15.52
CA MET A 44 -29.95 22.02 -15.81
C MET A 44 -30.24 20.83 -16.74
N ALA A 45 -31.38 20.16 -16.57
CA ALA A 45 -31.81 19.07 -17.44
C ALA A 45 -32.01 19.54 -18.90
N VAL A 46 -32.57 20.74 -19.12
CA VAL A 46 -32.76 21.32 -20.47
C VAL A 46 -31.43 21.50 -21.23
N ILE A 47 -30.34 21.78 -20.53
CA ILE A 47 -29.00 21.93 -21.13
C ILE A 47 -28.18 20.64 -21.11
N GLY A 48 -28.76 19.52 -20.68
CA GLY A 48 -28.12 18.21 -20.62
C GLY A 48 -27.10 18.08 -19.47
N VAL A 49 -27.29 18.82 -18.38
CA VAL A 49 -26.42 18.80 -17.20
C VAL A 49 -27.17 18.16 -16.04
N THR A 50 -26.56 17.14 -15.43
CA THR A 50 -27.01 16.61 -14.14
C THR A 50 -26.23 17.30 -13.03
N PRO A 51 -26.92 17.95 -12.08
CA PRO A 51 -26.24 18.60 -10.98
C PRO A 51 -25.68 17.58 -9.97
N VAL A 52 -24.53 17.89 -9.38
CA VAL A 52 -23.83 17.02 -8.41
C VAL A 52 -23.88 17.61 -7.01
N LYS A 53 -24.17 16.78 -6.02
CA LYS A 53 -23.97 17.12 -4.60
C LYS A 53 -23.16 16.06 -3.89
N TYR A 54 -22.38 16.47 -2.90
CA TYR A 54 -21.59 15.59 -2.06
C TYR A 54 -22.30 15.39 -0.73
N GLU A 55 -22.50 14.14 -0.34
CA GLU A 55 -23.12 13.79 0.94
C GLU A 55 -22.25 12.77 1.68
N PRO A 56 -22.18 12.80 3.02
CA PRO A 56 -21.55 11.74 3.78
C PRO A 56 -22.33 10.44 3.57
N TRP A 57 -21.65 9.40 3.09
CA TRP A 57 -22.29 8.11 2.82
C TRP A 57 -22.55 7.33 4.12
N THR A 58 -23.76 6.79 4.28
CA THR A 58 -24.26 6.12 5.48
C THR A 58 -24.41 4.60 5.35
N GLY A 59 -24.01 4.00 4.24
CA GLY A 59 -24.10 2.54 4.05
C GLY A 59 -23.00 1.74 4.77
N ASP A 60 -23.08 0.41 4.66
CA ASP A 60 -22.19 -0.54 5.36
C ASP A 60 -20.73 -0.44 4.84
N PRO A 61 -19.79 0.08 5.63
CA PRO A 61 -18.40 0.29 5.21
C PRO A 61 -17.62 -0.98 4.91
N ASN A 62 -18.10 -2.15 5.34
CA ASN A 62 -17.44 -3.43 5.05
C ASN A 62 -17.78 -3.96 3.65
N THR A 63 -18.69 -3.29 2.92
CA THR A 63 -19.08 -3.65 1.55
C THR A 63 -18.31 -2.89 0.48
N GLN A 64 -17.38 -1.99 0.84
CA GLN A 64 -16.69 -1.12 -0.12
C GLN A 64 -15.17 -1.23 -0.07
N SER A 65 -14.59 -1.27 -1.26
CA SER A 65 -13.16 -1.07 -1.47
C SER A 65 -12.79 0.36 -1.08
N LYS A 66 -11.64 0.52 -0.42
CA LYS A 66 -11.11 1.79 0.06
C LYS A 66 -11.10 2.86 -1.04
N GLY A 67 -11.89 3.92 -0.87
CA GLY A 67 -11.75 5.17 -1.61
C GLY A 67 -12.62 5.34 -2.85
N ASP A 68 -13.47 4.38 -3.19
CA ASP A 68 -14.39 4.55 -4.32
C ASP A 68 -15.64 5.34 -3.87
N PRO A 69 -15.93 6.50 -4.50
CA PRO A 69 -17.15 7.22 -4.21
C PRO A 69 -18.37 6.45 -4.72
N VAL A 70 -19.47 6.47 -3.96
CA VAL A 70 -20.75 5.94 -4.42
C VAL A 70 -21.49 7.01 -5.19
N GLU A 71 -21.77 6.73 -6.46
CA GLU A 71 -22.59 7.58 -7.31
C GLU A 71 -24.05 7.08 -7.26
N THR A 72 -24.98 7.91 -6.78
CA THR A 72 -26.42 7.60 -6.79
C THR A 72 -27.22 8.76 -7.37
N LEU A 73 -28.16 8.46 -8.26
CA LEU A 73 -29.10 9.46 -8.78
C LEU A 73 -30.33 9.53 -7.85
N THR A 74 -30.47 10.64 -7.14
CA THR A 74 -31.57 10.88 -6.19
C THR A 74 -32.14 12.27 -6.42
N ASP A 75 -33.46 12.35 -6.64
CA ASP A 75 -34.21 13.62 -6.81
C ASP A 75 -33.60 14.56 -7.86
N GLY A 76 -33.10 13.99 -8.97
CA GLY A 76 -32.48 14.76 -10.06
C GLY A 76 -31.04 15.22 -9.80
N TRP A 77 -30.45 14.85 -8.66
CA TRP A 77 -29.04 15.05 -8.34
C TRP A 77 -28.24 13.77 -8.54
N LEU A 78 -27.00 13.90 -9.02
CA LEU A 78 -25.96 12.89 -8.84
C LEU A 78 -25.31 13.12 -7.47
N VAL A 79 -25.64 12.26 -6.51
CA VAL A 79 -25.08 12.26 -5.17
C VAL A 79 -23.79 11.45 -5.19
N ILE A 80 -22.69 12.11 -4.85
CA ILE A 80 -21.38 11.44 -4.67
C ILE A 80 -21.18 11.27 -3.16
N GLY A 81 -21.39 10.04 -2.70
CA GLY A 81 -21.19 9.62 -1.32
C GLY A 81 -19.71 9.35 -1.06
N TYR A 82 -19.09 10.10 -0.15
CA TYR A 82 -17.77 9.73 0.37
C TYR A 82 -17.92 8.96 1.68
N PRO A 83 -17.17 7.87 1.89
CA PRO A 83 -17.13 7.22 3.19
C PRO A 83 -16.63 8.25 4.21
N ASN A 84 -17.48 8.60 5.18
CA ASN A 84 -17.09 9.47 6.28
C ASN A 84 -15.99 8.74 7.09
N THR A 85 -14.75 9.20 6.95
CA THR A 85 -13.59 8.68 7.67
C THR A 85 -13.45 9.31 9.07
N THR A 86 -14.27 10.29 9.41
CA THR A 86 -14.07 11.14 10.60
C THR A 86 -14.61 10.52 11.89
N ASP A 87 -15.60 9.61 11.78
CA ASP A 87 -16.30 9.04 12.95
C ASP A 87 -16.03 7.54 13.15
N LYS A 88 -14.93 7.02 12.60
CA LYS A 88 -14.63 5.57 12.65
C LYS A 88 -13.26 5.30 13.25
N THR A 89 -13.25 4.43 14.25
CA THR A 89 -12.03 3.95 14.91
C THR A 89 -11.56 2.65 14.23
N PRO A 90 -10.27 2.52 13.87
CA PRO A 90 -9.74 1.28 13.35
C PRO A 90 -9.60 0.23 14.46
N TYR A 91 -9.95 -1.00 14.11
CA TYR A 91 -9.74 -2.20 14.92
C TYR A 91 -9.05 -3.27 14.09
N TYR A 92 -8.27 -4.12 14.73
CA TYR A 92 -7.40 -5.09 14.05
C TYR A 92 -7.78 -6.50 14.49
N ASN A 93 -7.95 -7.40 13.53
CA ASN A 93 -8.24 -8.80 13.80
C ASN A 93 -7.02 -9.45 14.47
N LYS A 94 -7.20 -10.03 15.66
CA LYS A 94 -6.13 -10.64 16.46
C LYS A 94 -5.40 -11.79 15.74
N ALA A 95 -6.06 -12.48 14.81
CA ALA A 95 -5.49 -13.60 14.06
C ALA A 95 -4.91 -13.18 12.70
N THR A 96 -5.63 -12.36 11.92
CA THR A 96 -5.23 -12.03 10.54
C THR A 96 -4.47 -10.72 10.42
N ARG A 97 -4.58 -9.83 11.42
CA ARG A 97 -4.12 -8.42 11.42
C ARG A 97 -4.91 -7.51 10.48
N GLU A 98 -5.96 -8.01 9.85
CA GLU A 98 -6.79 -7.21 8.95
C GLU A 98 -7.55 -6.14 9.73
N THR A 99 -7.69 -4.97 9.11
CA THR A 99 -8.36 -3.81 9.70
C THR A 99 -9.86 -3.87 9.45
N MET A 100 -10.64 -3.56 10.50
CA MET A 100 -12.07 -3.29 10.46
C MET A 100 -12.31 -1.87 10.98
N TYR A 101 -13.22 -1.12 10.35
CA TYR A 101 -13.59 0.22 10.80
C TYR A 101 -14.94 0.17 11.51
N VAL A 102 -14.98 0.64 12.75
CA VAL A 102 -16.18 0.60 13.60
C VAL A 102 -16.63 2.02 13.90
N ALA A 103 -17.91 2.29 13.68
CA ALA A 103 -18.54 3.58 14.02
C ALA A 103 -18.74 3.72 15.54
N GLU A 104 -18.78 4.95 16.03
CA GLU A 104 -19.00 5.23 17.45
C GLU A 104 -20.28 4.56 17.99
N GLY A 105 -20.17 3.92 19.16
CA GLY A 105 -21.28 3.24 19.84
C GLY A 105 -21.63 1.83 19.32
N GLN A 106 -20.95 1.33 18.29
CA GLN A 106 -21.11 -0.05 17.83
C GLN A 106 -20.27 -1.02 18.66
N THR A 107 -20.78 -2.24 18.86
CA THR A 107 -20.05 -3.30 19.57
C THR A 107 -18.95 -3.89 18.70
N VAL A 108 -17.75 -4.00 19.24
CA VAL A 108 -16.59 -4.62 18.58
C VAL A 108 -16.54 -6.09 18.96
N PRO A 109 -16.42 -7.03 18.01
CA PRO A 109 -16.24 -8.45 18.34
C PRO A 109 -14.93 -8.70 19.10
N ASP A 110 -14.94 -9.63 20.07
CA ASP A 110 -13.78 -9.96 20.90
C ASP A 110 -12.55 -10.49 20.11
N THR A 111 -12.76 -10.90 18.85
CA THR A 111 -11.69 -11.28 17.91
C THR A 111 -10.87 -10.11 17.40
N TYR A 112 -11.26 -8.88 17.73
CA TYR A 112 -10.59 -7.65 17.32
C TYR A 112 -9.99 -6.91 18.52
N THR A 113 -9.03 -6.04 18.25
CA THR A 113 -8.37 -5.17 19.22
C THR A 113 -8.22 -3.75 18.65
N ALA A 114 -8.25 -2.74 19.50
CA ALA A 114 -7.94 -1.36 19.07
C ALA A 114 -6.43 -1.13 18.89
N LEU A 115 -5.59 -2.05 19.40
CA LEU A 115 -4.13 -1.93 19.30
C LEU A 115 -3.66 -2.27 17.90
N GLU A 116 -2.88 -1.37 17.31
CA GLU A 116 -2.27 -1.57 15.99
C GLU A 116 -1.16 -2.64 16.03
N PRO A 117 -1.05 -3.52 15.01
CA PRO A 117 0.02 -4.52 14.94
C PRO A 117 1.42 -3.89 14.85
N THR A 118 2.14 -3.84 15.98
CA THR A 118 3.45 -3.18 16.11
C THR A 118 4.54 -3.72 15.18
N TYR A 119 4.47 -5.00 14.80
CA TYR A 119 5.50 -5.73 14.05
C TYR A 119 5.03 -6.13 12.65
N GLY A 120 3.96 -5.51 12.15
CA GLY A 120 3.40 -5.78 10.82
C GLY A 120 3.05 -7.25 10.62
N THR A 121 3.61 -7.88 9.58
CA THR A 121 3.37 -9.30 9.28
C THR A 121 3.89 -10.25 10.36
N TYR A 122 4.81 -9.79 11.22
CA TYR A 122 5.37 -10.57 12.33
C TYR A 122 4.62 -10.39 13.65
N SER A 123 3.57 -9.56 13.69
CA SER A 123 2.71 -9.47 14.87
C SER A 123 1.89 -10.75 15.06
N VAL A 124 1.88 -11.24 16.29
CA VAL A 124 0.98 -12.31 16.79
C VAL A 124 0.32 -11.80 18.05
N TRP A 125 -0.98 -11.96 18.18
CA TRP A 125 -1.70 -11.50 19.38
C TRP A 125 -1.50 -12.50 20.52
N ASP A 126 -1.03 -12.03 21.67
CA ASP A 126 -1.07 -12.79 22.92
C ASP A 126 -2.27 -12.33 23.75
N ASP A 127 -3.27 -13.20 23.90
CA ASP A 127 -4.45 -12.93 24.71
C ASP A 127 -4.12 -12.83 26.21
N SER A 128 -3.02 -13.42 26.69
CA SER A 128 -2.60 -13.35 28.09
C SER A 128 -1.99 -11.98 28.41
N ALA A 129 -1.12 -11.47 27.54
CA ALA A 129 -0.56 -10.13 27.66
C ALA A 129 -1.54 -9.02 27.20
N GLY A 130 -2.55 -9.38 26.40
CA GLY A 130 -3.45 -8.41 25.77
C GLY A 130 -2.73 -7.49 24.80
N ALA A 131 -1.70 -7.99 24.12
CA ALA A 131 -0.79 -7.20 23.28
C ALA A 131 -0.30 -7.97 22.06
N TRP A 132 0.22 -7.24 21.08
CA TRP A 132 0.94 -7.82 19.96
C TRP A 132 2.37 -8.20 20.38
N GLU A 133 2.74 -9.46 20.15
CA GLU A 133 4.08 -9.97 20.33
C GLU A 133 4.79 -10.17 18.98
N PHE A 134 6.12 -10.18 19.04
CA PHE A 134 6.97 -10.40 17.87
C PHE A 134 7.18 -11.89 17.63
N ASP A 135 6.67 -12.39 16.49
CA ASP A 135 6.85 -13.77 16.04
C ASP A 135 8.28 -14.01 15.56
N THR A 136 9.13 -14.29 16.55
CA THR A 136 10.57 -14.50 16.38
C THR A 136 10.83 -15.72 15.49
N GLU A 137 10.08 -16.81 15.65
CA GLU A 137 10.33 -18.03 14.86
C GLU A 137 9.97 -17.82 13.39
N ARG A 138 8.80 -17.22 13.09
CA ARG A 138 8.43 -16.91 11.71
C ARG A 138 9.42 -15.96 11.05
N LYS A 139 9.92 -14.96 11.78
CA LYS A 139 10.96 -14.07 11.26
C LYS A 139 12.25 -14.85 10.99
N ALA A 140 12.69 -15.70 11.91
CA ALA A 140 13.90 -16.53 11.76
C ALA A 140 13.81 -17.45 10.54
N VAL A 141 12.67 -18.09 10.33
CA VAL A 141 12.43 -18.94 9.14
C VAL A 141 12.56 -18.11 7.85
N ASN A 142 11.93 -16.94 7.78
CA ASN A 142 12.01 -16.09 6.58
C ASN A 142 13.43 -15.60 6.30
N VAL A 143 14.17 -15.19 7.34
CA VAL A 143 15.57 -14.74 7.19
C VAL A 143 16.46 -15.91 6.73
N ARG A 144 16.30 -17.11 7.29
CA ARG A 144 17.06 -18.29 6.83
C ARG A 144 16.74 -18.64 5.38
N ALA A 145 15.48 -18.54 4.97
CA ALA A 145 15.08 -18.77 3.58
C ALA A 145 15.70 -17.73 2.62
N GLU A 146 15.76 -16.46 3.01
CA GLU A 146 16.44 -15.41 2.25
C GLU A 146 17.94 -15.69 2.11
N ARG A 147 18.62 -16.02 3.22
CA ARG A 147 20.02 -16.45 3.24
C ARG A 147 20.27 -17.63 2.29
N ASP A 148 19.43 -18.67 2.37
CA ASP A 148 19.58 -19.87 1.55
C ASP A 148 19.39 -19.54 0.06
N GLY A 149 18.49 -18.61 -0.27
CA GLY A 149 18.32 -18.07 -1.62
C GLY A 149 19.57 -17.34 -2.13
N LEU A 150 20.17 -16.48 -1.30
CA LEU A 150 21.41 -15.77 -1.63
C LEU A 150 22.60 -16.73 -1.79
N MET A 151 22.70 -17.73 -0.92
CA MET A 151 23.71 -18.78 -1.00
C MET A 151 23.59 -19.54 -2.34
N ALA A 152 22.38 -19.98 -2.69
CA ALA A 152 22.12 -20.67 -3.95
C ALA A 152 22.38 -19.78 -5.18
N ALA A 153 22.05 -18.50 -5.13
CA ALA A 153 22.32 -17.56 -6.22
C ALA A 153 23.83 -17.37 -6.48
N SER A 154 24.65 -17.41 -5.42
CA SER A 154 26.10 -17.24 -5.52
C SER A 154 26.86 -18.48 -6.02
N ASP A 155 26.26 -19.69 -5.93
CA ASP A 155 26.92 -20.96 -6.33
C ASP A 155 27.45 -20.92 -7.78
N ALA A 156 26.64 -20.41 -8.71
CA ALA A 156 27.01 -20.36 -10.12
C ALA A 156 28.23 -19.46 -10.38
N LYS A 157 28.36 -18.36 -9.63
CA LYS A 157 29.47 -17.40 -9.76
C LYS A 157 30.77 -17.98 -9.22
N VAL A 158 30.73 -18.62 -8.06
CA VAL A 158 31.88 -19.31 -7.48
C VAL A 158 32.39 -20.40 -8.42
N LEU A 159 31.51 -21.29 -8.91
CA LEU A 159 31.89 -22.35 -9.84
C LEU A 159 32.45 -21.81 -11.16
N GLN A 160 31.91 -20.69 -11.65
CA GLN A 160 32.43 -20.03 -12.85
C GLN A 160 33.86 -19.52 -12.63
N LEU A 161 34.12 -18.84 -11.51
CA LEU A 161 35.45 -18.30 -11.17
C LEU A 161 36.47 -19.42 -10.96
N GLU A 162 36.12 -20.47 -10.21
CA GLU A 162 36.99 -21.64 -10.04
C GLU A 162 37.37 -22.29 -11.38
N ARG A 163 36.39 -22.39 -12.29
CA ARG A 163 36.63 -22.91 -13.65
C ARG A 163 37.55 -21.99 -14.45
N GLN A 164 37.34 -20.67 -14.40
CA GLN A 164 38.18 -19.70 -15.10
C GLN A 164 39.63 -19.73 -14.60
N ILE A 165 39.82 -19.75 -13.28
CA ILE A 165 41.15 -19.88 -12.64
C ILE A 165 41.85 -21.15 -13.11
N ARG A 166 41.14 -22.28 -13.13
CA ARG A 166 41.71 -23.56 -13.60
C ARG A 166 42.16 -23.50 -15.06
N LEU A 167 41.35 -22.91 -15.94
CA LEU A 167 41.68 -22.77 -17.36
C LEU A 167 42.86 -21.82 -17.59
N ALA A 168 42.85 -20.66 -16.95
CA ALA A 168 43.94 -19.68 -17.00
C ALA A 168 45.26 -20.26 -16.47
N SER A 169 45.22 -21.00 -15.36
CA SER A 169 46.39 -21.66 -14.79
C SER A 169 47.02 -22.69 -15.74
N VAL A 170 46.19 -23.50 -16.42
CA VAL A 170 46.67 -24.47 -17.43
C VAL A 170 47.27 -23.75 -18.65
N ALA A 171 46.71 -22.60 -19.03
CA ALA A 171 47.22 -21.76 -20.12
C ALA A 171 48.48 -20.96 -19.74
N GLY A 172 48.88 -20.95 -18.46
CA GLY A 172 49.99 -20.14 -17.96
C GLY A 172 49.67 -18.63 -17.87
N GLU A 173 48.38 -18.28 -17.81
CA GLU A 173 47.90 -16.91 -17.65
C GLU A 173 47.91 -16.48 -16.18
N ASP A 174 47.94 -15.17 -15.93
CA ASP A 174 47.86 -14.61 -14.58
C ASP A 174 46.44 -14.76 -14.00
N THR A 175 46.32 -15.45 -12.86
CA THR A 175 45.06 -15.69 -12.18
C THR A 175 44.80 -14.74 -11.02
N THR A 176 45.69 -13.78 -10.74
CA THR A 176 45.67 -12.96 -9.52
C THR A 176 44.33 -12.23 -9.34
N ALA A 177 43.82 -11.59 -10.40
CA ALA A 177 42.55 -10.88 -10.35
C ALA A 177 41.37 -11.83 -10.10
N LEU A 178 41.31 -12.96 -10.81
CA LEU A 178 40.24 -13.96 -10.65
C LEU A 178 40.22 -14.57 -9.24
N SER A 179 41.41 -14.89 -8.70
CA SER A 179 41.54 -15.39 -7.33
C SER A 179 41.11 -14.34 -6.31
N ALA A 180 41.44 -13.06 -6.51
CA ALA A 180 40.97 -11.99 -5.63
C ALA A 180 39.45 -11.85 -5.65
N THR A 181 38.82 -11.96 -6.82
CA THR A 181 37.35 -11.97 -6.93
C THR A 181 36.74 -13.18 -6.24
N LEU A 182 37.33 -14.38 -6.39
CA LEU A 182 36.86 -15.58 -5.71
C LEU A 182 36.88 -15.43 -4.18
N VAL A 183 37.94 -14.86 -3.62
CA VAL A 183 38.04 -14.58 -2.17
C VAL A 183 36.92 -13.65 -1.69
N GLN A 184 36.53 -12.64 -2.48
CA GLN A 184 35.41 -11.76 -2.13
C GLN A 184 34.09 -12.53 -2.08
N TRP A 185 33.86 -13.46 -3.01
CA TRP A 185 32.69 -14.34 -3.00
C TRP A 185 32.70 -15.31 -1.82
N ASP A 186 33.85 -15.87 -1.46
CA ASP A 186 33.98 -16.72 -0.28
C ASP A 186 33.68 -15.95 1.01
N THR A 187 34.20 -14.73 1.15
CA THR A 187 33.91 -13.84 2.28
C THR A 187 32.42 -13.49 2.35
N TYR A 188 31.79 -13.21 1.22
CA TYR A 188 30.35 -12.96 1.16
C TYR A 188 29.54 -14.17 1.65
N ARG A 189 29.89 -15.38 1.20
CA ARG A 189 29.20 -16.62 1.59
C ARG A 189 29.44 -16.98 3.06
N GLU A 190 30.64 -16.75 3.58
CA GLU A 190 30.91 -16.88 5.02
C GLU A 190 30.02 -15.92 5.82
N GLY A 191 29.94 -14.65 5.40
CA GLY A 191 29.03 -13.68 6.01
C GLY A 191 27.55 -14.10 5.97
N LEU A 192 27.11 -14.81 4.91
CA LEU A 192 25.76 -15.38 4.84
C LEU A 192 25.58 -16.53 5.84
N CYS A 193 26.58 -17.39 6.02
CA CYS A 193 26.55 -18.46 7.02
C CYS A 193 26.41 -17.90 8.44
N ASP A 194 27.06 -16.77 8.73
CA ASP A 194 27.08 -16.13 10.05
C ASP A 194 25.77 -15.39 10.40
N VAL A 195 24.86 -15.16 9.43
CA VAL A 195 23.59 -14.43 9.64
C VAL A 195 22.79 -14.90 10.87
N PRO A 196 22.58 -16.20 11.12
CA PRO A 196 21.85 -16.68 12.31
C PRO A 196 22.59 -16.47 13.63
N GLU A 197 23.89 -16.21 13.59
CA GLU A 197 24.75 -16.02 14.76
C GLU A 197 24.91 -14.53 15.13
N GLN A 198 24.39 -13.62 14.28
CA GLN A 198 24.43 -12.19 14.52
C GLN A 198 23.64 -11.79 15.77
N ALA A 199 24.17 -10.81 16.49
CA ALA A 199 23.47 -10.22 17.63
C ALA A 199 22.17 -9.54 17.16
N GLY A 200 21.05 -9.88 17.80
CA GLY A 200 19.74 -9.36 17.42
C GLY A 200 19.01 -10.17 16.36
N PHE A 201 19.57 -11.29 15.89
CA PHE A 201 18.84 -12.23 15.05
C PHE A 201 17.55 -12.70 15.75
N PRO A 202 16.41 -12.76 15.05
CA PRO A 202 16.20 -12.43 13.63
C PRO A 202 15.61 -11.02 13.41
N GLY A 203 15.53 -10.20 14.45
CA GLY A 203 14.91 -8.87 14.43
C GLY A 203 15.79 -7.78 13.80
N ALA A 204 17.11 -7.91 13.91
CA ALA A 204 18.11 -7.05 13.30
C ALA A 204 19.17 -7.91 12.63
N VAL A 205 19.27 -7.83 11.30
CA VAL A 205 20.19 -8.62 10.47
C VAL A 205 20.97 -7.67 9.59
N GLU A 206 22.29 -7.79 9.60
CA GLU A 206 23.21 -7.11 8.71
C GLU A 206 23.62 -8.07 7.60
N TRP A 207 23.11 -7.87 6.39
CA TRP A 207 23.45 -8.72 5.26
C TRP A 207 24.83 -8.38 4.71
N PRO A 208 25.67 -9.39 4.38
CA PRO A 208 26.94 -9.14 3.70
C PRO A 208 26.68 -8.50 2.33
N VAL A 209 27.59 -7.65 1.90
CA VAL A 209 27.50 -6.97 0.59
C VAL A 209 27.97 -7.93 -0.50
N GLU A 210 27.11 -8.17 -1.48
CA GLU A 210 27.45 -8.98 -2.65
C GLU A 210 28.64 -8.37 -3.42
N PRO A 211 29.64 -9.17 -3.83
CA PRO A 211 30.75 -8.66 -4.63
C PRO A 211 30.28 -8.17 -6.00
N VAL A 212 30.77 -7.01 -6.43
CA VAL A 212 30.55 -6.52 -7.80
C VAL A 212 31.30 -7.41 -8.78
N SER A 213 30.57 -8.03 -9.71
CA SER A 213 31.18 -8.63 -10.89
C SER A 213 31.53 -7.53 -11.89
N GLU A 214 32.81 -7.34 -12.20
CA GLU A 214 33.24 -6.57 -13.39
C GLU A 214 32.82 -7.25 -14.70
#